data_AF-A0A6V7K580-F1
#
_entry.id   AF-A0A6V7K580-F1
#
_cell.length_a   1.000
_cell.length_b   1.000
_cell.length_c   1.000
_cell.angle_alpha   90.00
_cell.angle_beta   90.00
_cell.angle_gamma   90.00
#
_symmetry.space_group_name_H-M   'P 1'
#
loop_
_entity.id
_entity.type
_entity.pdbx_description
1 polymer ?
#
loop_
_entity_poly.entity_id
_entity_poly.type
_entity_poly.pdbx_seq_one_letter_code
_entity_poly.pdbx_strand_id
1 'polypeptide(L)'
;NWRTQAIISMVIPLLSASSILLLIPESPVWLLASNRPQKAKESLMKIRGLKIETSELHEELNEMQLDCETQSQRTELTPIAADFKGNWHTAREPPSWQRKIQQIWRILLLPEVWKPLLILHLLFVFQQFCGYHSLLTFSVEFISHCGLSADPFVITAILGVIQLIACFVLVCTSH
;
A
#
# COMPACT_ATOMS: atom_id res chain seq x y z
N ASN A 1 -21.48 -21.36 -15.21
CA ASN A 1 -22.14 -20.04 -15.03
C ASN A 1 -21.12 -18.97 -14.63
N TRP A 2 -20.76 -18.07 -15.54
CA TRP A 2 -19.77 -17.01 -15.30
C TRP A 2 -20.14 -16.08 -14.13
N ARG A 3 -21.45 -15.88 -13.89
CA ARG A 3 -21.97 -15.08 -12.77
C ARG A 3 -21.58 -15.65 -11.40
N THR A 4 -21.68 -16.97 -11.23
CA THR A 4 -21.30 -17.64 -9.98
C THR A 4 -19.80 -17.53 -9.72
N GLN A 5 -18.98 -17.66 -10.76
CA GLN A 5 -17.52 -17.48 -10.66
C GLN A 5 -17.14 -16.05 -10.28
N ALA A 6 -17.80 -15.05 -10.86
CA ALA A 6 -17.60 -13.64 -10.50
C ALA A 6 -17.95 -13.38 -9.01
N ILE A 7 -19.07 -13.91 -8.53
CA ILE A 7 -19.48 -13.78 -7.12
C ILE A 7 -18.46 -14.41 -6.18
N ILE A 8 -18.01 -15.64 -6.47
CA ILE A 8 -16.98 -16.33 -5.65
C ILE A 8 -15.69 -15.49 -5.61
N SER A 9 -15.26 -14.94 -6.74
CA SER A 9 -14.04 -14.12 -6.81
C SER A 9 -14.14 -12.78 -6.07
N MET A 10 -15.36 -12.24 -5.86
CA MET A 10 -15.58 -11.03 -5.07
C MET A 10 -15.60 -11.30 -3.56
N VAL A 11 -16.08 -12.48 -3.14
CA VAL A 11 -16.18 -12.82 -1.72
C VAL A 11 -14.79 -12.85 -1.05
N ILE A 12 -13.79 -13.39 -1.74
CA ILE A 12 -12.41 -13.50 -1.22
C ILE A 12 -11.80 -12.14 -0.83
N PRO A 13 -11.73 -11.12 -1.72
CA PRO A 13 -11.17 -9.81 -1.39
C PRO A 13 -12.02 -9.03 -0.38
N LEU A 14 -13.34 -9.21 -0.38
CA LEU A 14 -14.21 -8.56 0.60
C LEU A 14 -13.99 -9.12 2.00
N LEU A 15 -13.87 -10.44 2.12
CA LEU A 15 -13.55 -11.09 3.39
C LEU A 15 -12.13 -10.73 3.86
N SER A 16 -11.14 -10.70 2.96
CA SER A 16 -9.78 -10.33 3.34
C SER A 16 -9.70 -8.86 3.76
N ALA A 17 -10.32 -7.95 3.02
CA ALA A 17 -10.37 -6.53 3.38
C ALA A 17 -11.10 -6.32 4.71
N SER A 18 -12.26 -6.96 4.89
CA SER A 18 -12.99 -6.89 6.16
C SER A 18 -12.18 -7.44 7.32
N SER A 19 -11.48 -8.56 7.14
CA SER A 19 -10.61 -9.14 8.17
C SER A 19 -9.45 -8.19 8.52
N ILE A 20 -8.76 -7.65 7.52
CA ILE A 20 -7.62 -6.75 7.73
C ILE A 20 -8.07 -5.47 8.46
N LEU A 21 -9.18 -4.87 8.01
CA LEU A 21 -9.69 -3.62 8.60
C LEU A 21 -10.22 -3.81 10.03
N LEU A 22 -10.75 -4.99 10.38
CA LEU A 22 -11.28 -5.26 11.72
C LEU A 22 -10.18 -5.65 12.72
N LEU A 23 -9.09 -6.29 12.28
CA LEU A 23 -8.03 -6.77 13.17
C LEU A 23 -6.89 -5.76 13.35
N ILE A 24 -6.62 -4.90 12.38
CA ILE A 24 -5.50 -3.95 12.44
C ILE A 24 -5.95 -2.65 13.11
N PRO A 25 -5.36 -2.27 14.26
CA PRO A 25 -5.68 -1.00 14.88
C PRO A 25 -5.15 0.18 14.05
N GLU A 26 -5.80 1.33 14.18
CA GLU A 26 -5.38 2.57 13.53
C GLU A 26 -3.93 2.92 13.84
N SER A 27 -3.20 3.45 12.85
CA SER A 27 -1.77 3.73 13.02
C SER A 27 -1.51 4.71 14.18
N PRO A 28 -0.63 4.37 15.15
CA PRO A 28 -0.35 5.21 16.31
C PRO A 28 0.28 6.55 15.91
N VAL A 29 1.11 6.58 14.86
CA VAL A 29 1.71 7.81 14.30
C VAL A 29 0.62 8.77 13.80
N TRP A 30 -0.40 8.24 13.11
CA TRP A 30 -1.50 9.07 12.62
C TRP A 30 -2.35 9.64 13.77
N LEU A 31 -2.54 8.86 14.84
CA LEU A 31 -3.27 9.30 16.04
C LEU A 31 -2.52 10.40 16.80
N LEU A 32 -1.18 10.33 16.87
CA LEU A 32 -0.34 11.41 17.42
C LEU A 32 -0.41 12.67 16.56
N ALA A 33 -0.29 12.54 15.24
CA ALA A 33 -0.42 13.66 14.31
C ALA A 33 -1.81 14.33 14.36
N SER A 34 -2.85 13.57 14.72
CA SER A 34 -4.22 14.04 14.91
C SER A 34 -4.51 14.59 16.31
N ASN A 35 -3.48 14.79 17.14
CA ASN A 35 -3.57 15.33 18.50
C ASN A 35 -4.41 14.45 19.46
N ARG A 36 -4.37 13.11 19.29
CA ARG A 36 -5.11 12.12 20.10
C ARG A 36 -4.15 11.11 20.78
N PRO A 37 -3.33 11.54 21.75
CA PRO A 37 -2.27 10.71 22.34
C PRO A 37 -2.80 9.48 23.08
N GLN A 38 -3.95 9.58 23.75
CA GLN A 38 -4.54 8.47 24.49
C GLN A 38 -4.88 7.27 23.58
N LYS A 39 -5.45 7.55 22.40
CA LYS A 39 -5.78 6.50 21.42
C LYS A 39 -4.53 5.93 20.76
N ALA A 40 -3.51 6.76 20.55
CA ALA A 40 -2.22 6.31 20.02
C ALA A 40 -1.58 5.27 20.96
N LYS A 41 -1.61 5.54 22.27
CA LYS A 41 -1.15 4.61 23.30
C LYS A 41 -1.90 3.27 23.27
N GLU A 42 -3.23 3.30 23.22
CA GLU A 42 -4.04 2.08 23.13
C GLU A 42 -3.74 1.27 21.85
N SER A 43 -3.53 1.94 20.72
CA SER A 43 -3.15 1.28 19.47
C SER A 43 -1.76 0.64 19.57
N LEU A 44 -0.79 1.38 20.12
CA LEU A 44 0.59 0.89 20.31
C LEU A 44 0.63 -0.33 21.25
N MET A 45 -0.16 -0.30 22.33
CA MET A 45 -0.35 -1.45 23.23
C MET A 45 -0.90 -2.68 22.49
N LYS A 46 -1.90 -2.49 21.62
CA LYS A 46 -2.48 -3.58 20.80
C LYS A 46 -1.47 -4.16 19.82
N ILE A 47 -0.70 -3.33 19.12
CA ILE A 47 0.31 -3.76 18.14
C ILE A 47 1.42 -4.57 18.83
N ARG A 48 1.87 -4.12 20.01
CA ARG A 48 2.90 -4.81 20.81
C ARG A 48 2.37 -6.03 21.57
N GLY A 49 1.05 -6.21 21.65
CA GLY A 49 0.41 -7.27 22.42
C GLY A 49 0.53 -7.08 23.95
N LEU A 50 0.77 -5.84 24.41
CA LEU A 50 0.96 -5.52 25.83
C LEU A 50 -0.40 -5.29 26.51
N LYS A 51 -0.69 -6.07 27.57
CA LYS A 51 -1.88 -5.87 28.43
C LYS A 51 -1.65 -4.86 29.55
N ILE A 52 -0.39 -4.61 29.89
CA ILE A 52 0.01 -3.72 30.98
C ILE A 52 0.90 -2.64 30.39
N GLU A 53 0.69 -1.44 30.89
CA GLU A 53 1.46 -0.26 30.57
C GLU A 53 2.88 -0.37 31.13
N THR A 54 3.88 -0.47 30.24
CA THR A 54 5.30 -0.56 30.60
C THR A 54 5.98 0.82 30.52
N SER A 55 7.10 0.98 31.23
CA SER A 55 7.91 2.21 31.15
C SER A 55 8.47 2.43 29.74
N GLU A 56 8.94 1.35 29.10
CA GLU A 56 9.45 1.37 27.73
C GLU A 56 8.41 1.86 26.72
N LEU A 57 7.13 1.53 26.91
CA LEU A 57 6.06 1.98 26.02
C LEU A 57 5.83 3.50 26.11
N HIS A 58 6.02 4.09 27.29
CA HIS A 58 5.92 5.55 27.43
C HIS A 58 7.13 6.26 26.84
N GLU A 59 8.32 5.68 26.97
CA GLU A 59 9.52 6.20 26.33
C GLU A 59 9.37 6.18 24.81
N GLU A 60 8.92 5.06 24.23
CA GLU A 60 8.62 4.94 22.79
C GLU A 60 7.54 5.94 22.36
N LEU A 61 6.45 6.10 23.14
CA LEU A 61 5.39 7.06 22.82
C LEU A 61 5.89 8.50 22.84
N ASN A 62 6.73 8.86 23.83
CA ASN A 62 7.30 10.20 23.95
C ASN A 62 8.30 10.48 22.81
N GLU A 63 9.11 9.50 22.42
CA GLU A 63 10.01 9.60 21.26
C GLU A 63 9.21 9.85 19.97
N MET A 64 8.13 9.08 19.75
CA MET A 64 7.25 9.26 18.60
C MET A 64 6.54 10.64 18.60
N GLN A 65 6.19 11.18 19.77
CA GLN A 65 5.62 12.52 19.89
C GLN A 65 6.63 13.59 19.49
N LEU A 66 7.87 13.48 19.99
CA LEU A 66 8.95 14.40 19.65
C LEU A 66 9.28 14.38 18.14
N ASP A 67 9.30 13.19 17.54
CA ASP A 67 9.49 13.03 16.10
C ASP A 67 8.35 13.66 15.30
N CYS A 68 7.11 13.47 15.76
CA CYS A 68 5.94 14.03 15.10
C CYS A 68 5.94 15.58 15.16
N GLU A 69 6.35 16.17 16.28
CA GLU A 69 6.52 17.62 16.44
C GLU A 69 7.65 18.16 15.55
N THR A 70 8.80 17.48 15.54
CA THR A 70 9.95 17.81 14.69
C THR A 70 9.58 17.74 13.21
N GLN A 71 8.82 16.73 12.81
CA GLN A 71 8.35 16.57 11.44
C GLN A 71 7.31 17.63 11.08
N SER A 72 6.43 18.02 12.01
CA SER A 72 5.51 19.15 11.80
C SER A 72 6.28 20.45 11.55
N GLN A 73 7.32 20.74 12.34
CA GLN A 73 8.16 21.93 12.14
C GLN A 73 8.93 21.89 10.81
N ARG A 74 9.52 20.75 10.44
CA ARG A 74 10.18 20.58 9.12
C ARG A 74 9.20 20.80 7.96
N THR A 75 7.97 20.31 8.11
CA THR A 75 6.92 20.49 7.11
C THR A 75 6.55 21.97 6.97
N GLU A 76 6.47 22.70 8.08
CA GLU A 76 6.21 24.16 8.09
C GLU A 76 7.36 24.99 7.52
N LEU A 77 8.62 24.58 7.73
CA LEU A 77 9.81 25.21 7.15
C LEU A 77 9.85 25.11 5.62
N THR A 78 9.25 24.07 5.04
CA THR A 78 9.09 24.00 3.59
C THR A 78 7.85 24.80 3.15
N PRO A 79 8.01 25.93 2.43
CA PRO A 79 6.89 26.79 2.07
C PRO A 79 5.85 26.05 1.19
N ILE A 80 6.26 24.96 0.54
CA ILE A 80 5.39 24.13 -0.31
C ILE A 80 4.50 23.19 0.53
N ALA A 81 5.02 22.58 1.60
CA ALA A 81 4.23 21.66 2.42
C ALA A 81 3.40 22.41 3.48
N ALA A 82 3.86 23.58 3.94
CA ALA A 82 3.07 24.52 4.72
C ALA A 82 1.80 24.98 3.96
N ASP A 83 1.93 25.27 2.66
CA ASP A 83 0.81 25.63 1.77
C ASP A 83 -0.17 24.45 1.60
N PHE A 84 0.32 23.21 1.58
CA PHE A 84 -0.50 22.00 1.47
C PHE A 84 -1.22 21.62 2.78
N LYS A 85 -0.55 21.80 3.94
CA LYS A 85 -1.16 21.64 5.28
C LYS A 85 -2.03 22.85 5.66
N GLY A 86 -1.97 23.91 4.84
CA GLY A 86 -2.75 25.12 4.95
C GLY A 86 -4.23 24.83 5.16
N ASN A 87 -4.83 25.63 6.03
CA ASN A 87 -6.11 25.39 6.67
C ASN A 87 -7.26 25.31 5.63
N TRP A 88 -7.51 24.11 5.11
CA TRP A 88 -8.56 23.80 4.11
C TRP A 88 -9.97 24.22 4.56
N HIS A 89 -10.14 24.43 5.88
CA HIS A 89 -11.38 24.90 6.50
C HIS A 89 -11.54 26.43 6.55
N THR A 90 -10.46 27.21 6.37
CA THR A 90 -10.53 28.70 6.30
C THR A 90 -10.25 29.25 4.90
N ALA A 91 -9.96 28.39 3.93
CA ALA A 91 -9.92 28.79 2.52
C ALA A 91 -11.34 29.14 2.06
N ARG A 92 -11.61 30.45 1.95
CA ARG A 92 -12.93 30.98 1.56
C ARG A 92 -13.32 30.62 0.11
N GLU A 93 -12.34 30.18 -0.70
CA GLU A 93 -12.56 29.64 -2.04
C GLU A 93 -11.66 28.41 -2.28
N PRO A 94 -12.21 27.29 -2.81
CA PRO A 94 -11.38 26.13 -3.14
C PRO A 94 -10.44 26.50 -4.30
N PRO A 95 -9.15 26.16 -4.24
CA PRO A 95 -8.23 26.39 -5.35
C PRO A 95 -8.75 25.64 -6.59
N SER A 96 -8.75 26.33 -7.74
CA SER A 96 -9.12 25.72 -9.02
C SER A 96 -8.28 24.47 -9.29
N TRP A 97 -8.86 23.46 -9.95
CA TRP A 97 -8.21 22.17 -10.22
C TRP A 97 -6.83 22.32 -10.91
N GLN A 98 -6.66 23.38 -11.69
CA GLN A 98 -5.39 23.78 -12.30
C GLN A 98 -4.29 24.06 -11.26
N ARG A 99 -4.61 24.80 -10.19
CA ARG A 99 -3.65 25.12 -9.11
C ARG A 99 -3.27 23.88 -8.33
N LYS A 100 -4.22 22.97 -8.08
CA LYS A 100 -3.94 21.67 -7.43
C LYS A 100 -2.97 20.83 -8.26
N ILE A 101 -3.20 20.75 -9.57
CA ILE A 101 -2.31 20.01 -10.47
C ILE A 101 -0.93 20.65 -10.55
N GLN A 102 -0.85 21.98 -10.66
CA GLN A 102 0.44 22.68 -10.66
C GLN A 102 1.24 22.43 -9.38
N GLN A 103 0.59 22.40 -8.22
CA GLN A 103 1.23 22.07 -6.94
C GLN A 103 1.74 20.61 -6.94
N ILE A 104 0.93 19.65 -7.39
CA ILE A 104 1.32 18.22 -7.47
C ILE A 104 2.51 18.04 -8.42
N TRP A 105 2.49 18.63 -9.62
CA TRP A 105 3.60 18.55 -10.57
C TRP A 105 4.88 19.15 -9.99
N ARG A 106 4.78 20.28 -9.27
CA ARG A 106 5.92 20.89 -8.61
C ARG A 106 6.49 19.99 -7.52
N ILE A 107 5.63 19.31 -6.75
CA ILE A 107 6.02 18.35 -5.70
C ILE A 107 6.70 17.11 -6.31
N LEU A 108 6.14 16.59 -7.39
CA LEU A 108 6.68 15.42 -8.09
C LEU A 108 8.08 15.69 -8.66
N LEU A 109 8.36 16.92 -9.10
CA LEU A 109 9.67 17.32 -9.63
C LEU A 109 10.75 17.58 -8.55
N LEU A 110 10.44 17.47 -7.25
CA LEU A 110 11.48 17.56 -6.24
C LEU A 110 12.46 16.39 -6.37
N PRO A 111 13.78 16.65 -6.20
CA PRO A 111 14.82 15.62 -6.31
C PRO A 111 14.70 14.52 -5.22
N GLU A 112 13.92 14.78 -4.18
CA GLU A 112 13.59 13.83 -3.10
C GLU A 112 12.53 12.81 -3.54
N VAL A 113 11.58 13.21 -4.39
CA VAL A 113 10.41 12.40 -4.77
C VAL A 113 10.59 11.75 -6.14
N TRP A 114 11.17 12.45 -7.11
CA TRP A 114 11.30 11.91 -8.47
C TRP A 114 12.24 10.70 -8.55
N LYS A 115 13.29 10.64 -7.71
CA LYS A 115 14.24 9.50 -7.67
C LYS A 115 13.54 8.17 -7.32
N PRO A 116 12.86 8.03 -6.16
CA PRO A 116 12.13 6.80 -5.85
C PRO A 116 10.97 6.57 -6.83
N LEU A 117 10.30 7.62 -7.30
CA LEU A 117 9.21 7.49 -8.26
C LEU A 117 9.67 6.90 -9.59
N LEU A 118 10.80 7.37 -10.13
CA LEU A 118 11.37 6.85 -11.37
C LEU A 118 11.78 5.38 -11.22
N ILE A 119 12.41 5.02 -10.09
CA ILE A 119 12.80 3.63 -9.79
C ILE A 119 11.56 2.74 -9.76
N LEU A 120 10.51 3.13 -9.03
CA LEU A 120 9.27 2.39 -8.96
C LEU A 120 8.61 2.28 -10.33
N HIS A 121 8.52 3.36 -11.09
CA HIS A 121 7.91 3.35 -12.41
C HIS A 121 8.68 2.46 -13.39
N LEU A 122 10.01 2.55 -13.43
CA LEU A 122 10.86 1.66 -14.22
C LEU A 122 10.69 0.19 -13.81
N LEU A 123 10.63 -0.09 -12.51
CA LEU A 123 10.39 -1.43 -12.00
C LEU A 123 9.04 -1.97 -12.48
N PHE A 124 7.96 -1.19 -12.33
CA PHE A 124 6.63 -1.59 -12.79
C PHE A 124 6.59 -1.81 -14.29
N VAL A 125 7.21 -0.92 -15.06
CA VAL A 125 7.30 -1.03 -16.52
C VAL A 125 8.06 -2.31 -16.91
N PHE A 126 9.21 -2.58 -16.30
CA PHE A 126 9.97 -3.80 -16.54
C PHE A 126 9.19 -5.07 -16.15
N GLN A 127 8.45 -5.02 -15.03
CA GLN A 127 7.56 -6.09 -14.61
C GLN A 127 6.45 -6.37 -15.65
N GLN A 128 5.84 -5.34 -16.22
CA GLN A 128 4.82 -5.52 -17.27
C GLN A 128 5.42 -6.05 -18.59
N PHE A 129 6.62 -5.59 -18.97
CA PHE A 129 7.29 -6.02 -20.20
C PHE A 129 7.93 -7.42 -20.13
N CYS A 130 8.00 -8.03 -18.96
CA CYS A 130 8.47 -9.42 -18.80
C CYS A 130 7.50 -10.47 -19.41
N GLY A 131 6.35 -10.03 -19.96
CA GLY A 131 5.43 -10.91 -20.68
C GLY A 131 4.59 -11.80 -19.77
N TYR A 132 4.65 -11.60 -18.44
CA TYR A 132 3.84 -12.35 -17.47
C TYR A 132 2.34 -12.29 -17.79
N HIS A 133 1.83 -11.09 -18.10
CA HIS A 133 0.42 -10.90 -18.42
C HIS A 133 0.02 -11.59 -19.74
N SER A 134 0.89 -11.51 -20.76
CA SER A 134 0.69 -12.20 -22.03
C SER A 134 0.72 -13.72 -21.86
N LEU A 135 1.65 -14.24 -21.07
CA LEU A 135 1.78 -15.67 -20.77
C LEU A 135 0.53 -16.20 -20.08
N LEU A 136 -0.01 -15.48 -19.09
CA LEU A 136 -1.25 -15.86 -18.43
C LEU A 136 -2.42 -16.01 -19.41
N THR A 137 -2.60 -15.03 -20.29
CA THR A 137 -3.75 -14.94 -21.20
C THR A 137 -3.68 -15.99 -22.31
N PHE A 138 -2.49 -16.22 -22.88
CA PHE A 138 -2.31 -17.13 -24.03
C PHE A 138 -1.74 -18.50 -23.65
N SER A 139 -1.58 -18.79 -22.37
CA SER A 139 -0.97 -20.03 -21.87
C SER A 139 -1.62 -21.31 -22.41
N VAL A 140 -2.95 -21.37 -22.40
CA VAL A 140 -3.71 -22.54 -22.88
C VAL A 140 -3.46 -22.79 -24.36
N GLU A 141 -3.46 -21.74 -25.17
CA GLU A 141 -3.23 -21.82 -26.61
C GLU A 141 -1.78 -22.19 -26.93
N PHE A 142 -0.81 -21.63 -26.20
CA PHE A 142 0.60 -21.99 -26.32
C PHE A 142 0.84 -23.48 -26.03
N ILE A 143 0.27 -24.01 -24.95
CA ILE A 143 0.41 -25.43 -24.56
C ILE A 143 -0.28 -26.36 -25.57
N SER A 144 -1.44 -25.95 -26.10
CA SER A 144 -2.13 -26.68 -27.16
C SER A 144 -1.29 -26.73 -28.45
N HIS A 145 -0.60 -25.65 -28.82
CA HIS A 145 0.32 -25.63 -29.96
C HIS A 145 1.56 -26.53 -29.77
N CYS A 146 1.99 -26.78 -28.54
CA CYS A 146 3.05 -27.74 -28.24
C CYS A 146 2.62 -29.22 -28.41
N GLY A 147 1.37 -29.50 -28.81
CA GLY A 147 0.85 -30.85 -29.01
C GLY A 147 0.33 -31.51 -27.73
N LEU A 148 0.33 -30.81 -26.60
CA LEU A 148 -0.27 -31.24 -25.34
C LEU A 148 -1.77 -30.93 -25.37
N SER A 149 -2.57 -31.84 -25.92
CA SER A 149 -4.04 -31.75 -25.88
C SER A 149 -4.55 -32.08 -24.47
N ALA A 150 -4.38 -31.13 -23.54
CA ALA A 150 -4.95 -31.18 -22.20
C ALA A 150 -6.18 -30.26 -22.10
N ASP A 151 -7.12 -30.61 -21.23
CA ASP A 151 -8.28 -29.78 -20.93
C ASP A 151 -7.85 -28.39 -20.43
N PRO A 152 -8.33 -27.27 -21.02
CA PRO A 152 -8.00 -25.91 -20.60
C PRO A 152 -8.07 -25.68 -19.09
N PHE A 153 -9.02 -26.31 -18.41
CA PHE A 153 -9.18 -26.20 -16.97
C PHE A 153 -7.95 -26.76 -16.20
N VAL A 154 -7.43 -27.91 -16.62
CA VAL A 154 -6.25 -28.54 -16.01
C VAL A 154 -5.00 -27.69 -16.24
N ILE A 155 -4.86 -27.11 -17.44
CA ILE A 155 -3.75 -26.22 -17.78
C ILE A 155 -3.76 -24.99 -16.86
N THR A 156 -4.90 -24.32 -16.70
CA THR A 156 -5.03 -23.17 -15.79
C THR A 156 -4.73 -23.54 -14.34
N ALA A 157 -5.17 -24.72 -13.88
CA ALA A 157 -4.90 -25.20 -12.54
C ALA A 157 -3.40 -25.42 -12.29
N ILE A 158 -2.69 -26.07 -13.23
CA ILE A 158 -1.24 -26.29 -13.14
C ILE A 158 -0.47 -24.96 -13.09
N LEU A 159 -0.86 -24.00 -13.93
CA LEU A 159 -0.25 -22.66 -13.90
C LEU A 159 -0.43 -21.96 -12.56
N GLY A 160 -1.62 -22.07 -11.96
CA GLY A 160 -1.86 -21.56 -10.61
C GLY A 160 -0.95 -22.21 -9.55
N VAL A 161 -0.73 -23.52 -9.64
CA VAL A 161 0.19 -24.24 -8.74
C VAL A 161 1.64 -23.79 -8.94
N ILE A 162 2.09 -23.66 -10.19
CA ILE A 162 3.44 -23.17 -10.50
C ILE A 162 3.64 -21.77 -9.92
N GLN A 163 2.65 -20.88 -10.06
CA GLN A 163 2.69 -19.53 -9.50
C GLN A 163 2.76 -19.55 -7.97
N LEU A 164 1.98 -20.41 -7.30
CA LEU A 164 2.03 -20.54 -5.85
C LEU A 164 3.41 -21.01 -5.37
N ILE A 165 4.00 -22.00 -6.03
CA ILE A 165 5.34 -22.50 -5.71
C ILE A 165 6.39 -21.40 -5.92
N ALA A 166 6.33 -20.68 -7.04
CA ALA A 166 7.24 -19.57 -7.30
C ALA A 166 7.12 -18.45 -6.25
N CYS A 167 5.90 -18.08 -5.84
CA CYS A 167 5.67 -17.14 -4.75
C CYS A 167 6.26 -17.64 -3.44
N PHE A 168 6.06 -18.91 -3.10
CA PHE A 168 6.61 -19.51 -1.89
C PHE A 168 8.14 -19.47 -1.88
N VAL A 169 8.79 -19.88 -2.97
CA VAL A 169 10.26 -19.84 -3.11
C VAL A 169 10.78 -18.40 -2.98
N LEU A 170 10.11 -17.42 -3.57
CA LEU A 170 10.48 -16.01 -3.45
C LEU A 170 10.42 -15.53 -1.99
N VAL A 171 9.36 -15.86 -1.26
CA VAL A 171 9.22 -15.52 0.16
C VAL A 171 10.32 -16.19 0.99
N CYS A 172 10.60 -17.48 0.75
CA CYS A 172 11.66 -18.18 1.45
C CYS A 172 13.06 -17.64 1.14
N THR A 173 13.30 -17.14 -0.06
CA THR A 173 14.60 -16.54 -0.45
C THR A 173 14.76 -15.13 0.14
N SER A 174 13.64 -14.45 0.45
CA SER A 174 13.66 -13.11 1.06
C SER A 174 13.83 -13.10 2.59
N HIS A 175 13.68 -14.27 3.22
CA HIS A 175 13.86 -14.50 4.65
C HIS A 175 15.29 -14.92 4.98
#